data_AF-A0A9X9M449-F1
#
_entry.id   AF-A0A9X9M449-F1
#
_cell.length_a   1.000
_cell.length_b   1.000
_cell.length_c   1.000
_cell.angle_alpha   90.00
_cell.angle_beta   90.00
_cell.angle_gamma   90.00
#
_symmetry.space_group_name_H-M   'P 1'
#
loop_
_entity.id
_entity.type
_entity.pdbx_description
1 polymer ?
#
loop_
_entity_poly.entity_id
_entity_poly.type
_entity_poly.pdbx_seq_one_letter_code
_entity_poly.pdbx_strand_id
1 'polypeptide(L)'
;GLDAELYYVRNDLISHYALSFNLLVPSETNFLHFTWHAKSKVEYKLGFQVDNFVAMDMPQINISAQGEVPRTLSVFRVELSCTGKVDSEVMILMQLNLTVNSSKNFTVLNFKRRKMCYKKLEEVKTSALDKNTSRTIYDPVHAAPTTSTRVFYISVGVCCAVIFLVAIILAVLHLHSMKRIELDDSISASSSSQGLSQPSTQTTQYLRADTPNNATPITSSSGYPTLRIEKNDLRSVTLLEAKAKVKDIAISRERITLKDVLQEGTFGRIFHGILVDEKDPNKEKQAFVKTVKDQASEIQVTMMLTESCKLRGLHHRNLLPITHVCIEEGEKPMVILPYMNWGNLKLFLRQCKLVEANNPQVRKIC
;
A
#
# COMPACT_ATOMS: atom_id res chain seq x y z
N GLY A 1 -11.15 -1.13 -1.89
CA GLY A 1 -11.12 -2.52 -2.38
C GLY A 1 -10.81 -2.53 -3.85
N LEU A 2 -10.18 -3.61 -4.32
CA LEU A 2 -10.18 -3.98 -5.73
C LEU A 2 -11.59 -4.46 -6.08
N ASP A 3 -12.19 -3.94 -7.15
CA ASP A 3 -13.43 -4.49 -7.70
C ASP A 3 -13.07 -5.73 -8.53
N ALA A 4 -13.05 -6.88 -7.87
CA ALA A 4 -12.64 -8.14 -8.47
C ALA A 4 -13.52 -9.27 -7.92
N GLU A 5 -13.97 -10.14 -8.81
CA GLU A 5 -14.75 -11.31 -8.45
C GLU A 5 -13.83 -12.44 -8.00
N LEU A 6 -13.97 -12.86 -6.73
CA LEU A 6 -13.24 -14.00 -6.18
C LEU A 6 -14.16 -15.22 -6.11
N TYR A 7 -13.85 -16.23 -6.93
CA TYR A 7 -14.59 -17.48 -6.98
C TYR A 7 -13.93 -18.54 -6.07
N TYR A 8 -14.69 -19.07 -5.12
CA TYR A 8 -14.25 -20.19 -4.26
C TYR A 8 -14.55 -21.55 -4.87
N VAL A 9 -15.70 -21.66 -5.52
CA VAL A 9 -16.11 -22.84 -6.29
C VAL A 9 -16.64 -22.35 -7.62
N ARG A 10 -16.19 -22.94 -8.72
CA ARG A 10 -16.69 -22.65 -10.07
C ARG A 10 -16.62 -23.91 -10.91
N ASN A 11 -17.72 -24.25 -11.59
CA ASN A 11 -17.84 -25.48 -12.39
C ASN A 11 -17.40 -26.73 -11.60
N ASP A 12 -17.89 -26.86 -10.37
CA ASP A 12 -17.58 -27.96 -9.43
C ASP A 12 -16.09 -28.10 -9.03
N LEU A 13 -15.23 -27.15 -9.42
CA LEU A 13 -13.84 -27.08 -9.02
C LEU A 13 -13.64 -26.11 -7.86
N ILE A 14 -12.90 -26.54 -6.85
CA ILE A 14 -12.56 -25.75 -5.67
C ILE A 14 -11.28 -24.95 -5.94
N SER A 15 -11.33 -23.64 -5.74
CA SER A 15 -10.17 -22.78 -5.80
C SER A 15 -9.41 -22.80 -4.46
N HIS A 16 -8.43 -23.70 -4.36
CA HIS A 16 -7.54 -23.75 -3.19
C HIS A 16 -6.76 -22.45 -2.98
N TYR A 17 -6.44 -21.75 -4.07
CA TYR A 17 -5.84 -20.42 -4.02
C TYR A 17 -6.76 -19.45 -3.26
N ALA A 18 -8.04 -19.34 -3.64
CA ALA A 18 -9.00 -18.44 -2.99
C ALA A 18 -9.21 -18.76 -1.50
N LEU A 19 -9.25 -20.04 -1.12
CA LEU A 19 -9.43 -20.49 0.27
C LEU A 19 -8.18 -20.26 1.14
N SER A 20 -7.00 -20.16 0.54
CA SER A 20 -5.74 -19.95 1.28
C SER A 20 -5.57 -18.52 1.83
N PHE A 21 -6.38 -17.57 1.36
CA PHE A 21 -6.27 -16.18 1.77
C PHE A 21 -6.95 -15.90 3.11
N ASN A 22 -6.15 -15.43 4.07
CA ASN A 22 -6.63 -14.79 5.30
C ASN A 22 -7.02 -13.33 4.98
N LEU A 23 -8.24 -13.14 4.46
CA LEU A 23 -8.71 -11.82 4.03
C LEU A 23 -8.90 -10.90 5.24
N LEU A 24 -8.27 -9.72 5.19
CA LEU A 24 -8.41 -8.68 6.20
C LEU A 24 -9.77 -7.99 6.07
N VAL A 25 -10.52 -7.93 7.16
CA VAL A 25 -11.81 -7.23 7.28
C VAL A 25 -11.61 -6.01 8.19
N PRO A 26 -11.70 -4.78 7.66
CA PRO A 26 -11.56 -3.56 8.46
C PRO A 26 -12.61 -3.46 9.59
N SER A 27 -12.31 -2.69 10.64
CA SER A 27 -13.23 -2.48 11.78
C SER A 27 -14.59 -1.92 11.36
N GLU A 28 -14.62 -1.02 10.39
CA GLU A 28 -15.87 -0.42 9.88
C GLU A 28 -16.74 -1.39 9.07
N THR A 29 -16.17 -2.49 8.56
CA THR A 29 -16.91 -3.45 7.73
C THR A 29 -17.53 -4.54 8.59
N ASN A 30 -18.82 -4.42 8.88
CA ASN A 30 -19.55 -5.39 9.70
C ASN A 30 -20.25 -6.46 8.89
N PHE A 31 -20.33 -6.35 7.56
CA PHE A 31 -21.09 -7.29 6.73
C PHE A 31 -20.24 -7.84 5.59
N LEU A 32 -20.23 -9.16 5.45
CA LEU A 32 -19.70 -9.86 4.28
C LEU A 32 -20.84 -10.51 3.50
N HIS A 33 -20.87 -10.29 2.20
CA HIS A 33 -21.88 -10.87 1.32
C HIS A 33 -21.26 -12.01 0.50
N PHE A 34 -21.94 -13.14 0.46
CA PHE A 34 -21.53 -14.32 -0.29
C PHE A 34 -22.62 -14.67 -1.29
N THR A 35 -22.24 -14.72 -2.56
CA THR A 35 -23.12 -15.12 -3.65
C THR A 35 -22.90 -16.59 -3.96
N TRP A 36 -23.98 -17.35 -4.08
CA TRP A 36 -23.93 -18.79 -4.31
C TRP A 36 -25.18 -19.29 -5.05
N HIS A 37 -25.00 -20.42 -5.73
CA HIS A 37 -26.07 -21.23 -6.30
C HIS A 37 -25.56 -22.62 -6.67
N ALA A 38 -26.45 -23.58 -6.85
CA ALA A 38 -26.13 -24.92 -7.35
C ALA A 38 -27.11 -25.36 -8.45
N LYS A 39 -26.59 -26.04 -9.48
CA LYS A 39 -27.43 -26.64 -10.54
C LYS A 39 -28.14 -27.90 -10.03
N SER A 40 -27.43 -28.73 -9.27
CA SER A 40 -27.91 -29.97 -8.66
C SER A 40 -28.28 -29.77 -7.18
N LYS A 41 -28.91 -30.78 -6.56
CA LYS A 41 -29.28 -30.74 -5.14
C LYS A 41 -28.01 -30.82 -4.30
N VAL A 42 -27.71 -29.77 -3.55
CA VAL A 42 -26.57 -29.71 -2.65
C VAL A 42 -27.05 -29.26 -1.28
N GLU A 43 -26.84 -30.10 -0.28
CA GLU A 43 -27.12 -29.74 1.11
C GLU A 43 -25.90 -29.07 1.72
N TYR A 44 -26.13 -28.08 2.58
CA TYR A 44 -25.05 -27.36 3.25
C TYR A 44 -25.21 -27.37 4.76
N LYS A 45 -24.07 -27.29 5.46
CA LYS A 45 -23.96 -26.94 6.87
C LYS A 45 -22.89 -25.85 7.03
N LEU A 46 -23.24 -24.78 7.71
CA LEU A 46 -22.40 -23.61 7.93
C LEU A 46 -22.09 -23.46 9.42
N GLY A 47 -20.82 -23.32 9.74
CA GLY A 47 -20.33 -23.10 11.10
C GLY A 47 -19.29 -21.99 11.14
N PHE A 48 -19.08 -21.45 12.34
CA PHE A 48 -18.09 -20.41 12.60
C PHE A 48 -17.21 -20.81 13.78
N GLN A 49 -15.96 -20.36 13.76
CA GLN A 49 -15.05 -20.37 14.89
C GLN A 49 -14.40 -18.99 14.99
N VAL A 50 -14.27 -18.49 16.21
CA VAL A 50 -13.66 -17.21 16.55
C VAL A 50 -12.61 -17.48 17.62
N ASP A 51 -11.42 -16.91 17.47
CA ASP A 51 -10.31 -17.12 18.41
C ASP A 51 -10.37 -16.21 19.65
N ASN A 52 -11.00 -15.04 19.56
CA ASN A 52 -11.13 -14.08 20.65
C ASN A 52 -12.56 -13.55 20.84
N PHE A 53 -13.31 -14.19 21.75
CA PHE A 53 -14.69 -13.82 22.11
C PHE A 53 -14.81 -12.54 22.95
N VAL A 54 -13.70 -12.02 23.52
CA VAL A 54 -13.72 -10.77 24.28
C VAL A 54 -13.76 -9.57 23.33
N ALA A 55 -13.04 -9.68 22.20
CA ALA A 55 -12.96 -8.64 21.18
C ALA A 55 -14.16 -8.64 20.21
N MET A 56 -14.77 -9.80 19.97
CA MET A 56 -15.78 -9.97 18.93
C MET A 56 -16.86 -10.97 19.33
N ASP A 57 -18.11 -10.68 18.96
CA ASP A 57 -19.22 -11.59 19.14
C ASP A 57 -19.23 -12.70 18.07
N MET A 58 -19.96 -13.79 18.33
CA MET A 58 -20.13 -14.87 17.36
C MET A 58 -20.84 -14.35 16.09
N PRO A 59 -20.30 -14.62 14.87
CA PRO A 59 -20.88 -14.14 13.63
C PRO A 59 -22.34 -14.56 13.45
N GLN A 60 -23.15 -13.62 12.95
CA GLN A 60 -24.57 -13.86 12.68
C GLN A 60 -24.82 -14.01 11.18
N ILE A 61 -25.79 -14.82 10.79
CA ILE A 61 -26.15 -15.08 9.39
C ILE A 61 -27.65 -14.87 9.16
N ASN A 62 -28.01 -14.44 7.96
CA ASN A 62 -29.41 -14.24 7.56
C ASN A 62 -30.09 -15.49 6.96
N ILE A 63 -29.42 -16.64 7.01
CA ILE A 63 -29.92 -17.94 6.52
C ILE A 63 -29.81 -18.98 7.64
N SER A 64 -30.45 -20.13 7.48
CA SER A 64 -30.29 -21.24 8.42
C SER A 64 -28.86 -21.78 8.42
N ALA A 65 -28.39 -22.30 9.56
CA ALA A 65 -27.07 -22.92 9.66
C ALA A 65 -26.95 -24.22 8.85
N GLN A 66 -28.07 -24.81 8.44
CA GLN A 66 -28.13 -25.95 7.55
C GLN A 66 -29.33 -25.85 6.61
N GLY A 67 -29.21 -26.36 5.39
CA GLY A 67 -30.28 -26.31 4.40
C GLY A 67 -29.84 -26.80 3.02
N GLU A 68 -30.60 -26.43 1.98
CA GLU A 68 -30.24 -26.68 0.58
C GLU A 68 -29.68 -25.40 -0.06
N VAL A 69 -28.60 -25.54 -0.85
CA VAL A 69 -28.05 -24.44 -1.64
C VAL A 69 -29.06 -24.02 -2.70
N PRO A 70 -29.39 -22.72 -2.82
CA PRO A 70 -30.42 -22.26 -3.75
C PRO A 70 -30.07 -22.57 -5.21
N ARG A 71 -31.12 -22.83 -6.00
CA ARG A 71 -30.99 -23.13 -7.44
C ARG A 71 -30.73 -21.89 -8.29
N THR A 72 -31.22 -20.75 -7.83
CA THR A 72 -31.01 -19.44 -8.42
C THR A 72 -29.88 -18.71 -7.70
N LEU A 73 -29.22 -17.81 -8.43
CA LEU A 73 -28.18 -16.95 -7.87
C LEU A 73 -28.74 -16.15 -6.69
N SER A 74 -28.25 -16.46 -5.49
CA SER A 74 -28.72 -15.87 -4.24
C SER A 74 -27.55 -15.33 -3.44
N VAL A 75 -27.84 -14.42 -2.52
CA VAL A 75 -26.82 -13.80 -1.65
C VAL A 75 -27.21 -14.02 -0.20
N PHE A 76 -26.27 -14.48 0.62
CA PHE A 76 -26.39 -14.47 2.07
C PHE A 76 -25.36 -13.53 2.69
N ARG A 77 -25.69 -13.02 3.88
CA ARG A 77 -24.91 -12.02 4.61
C ARG A 77 -24.40 -12.62 5.91
N VAL A 78 -23.12 -12.43 6.17
CA VAL A 78 -22.45 -12.74 7.44
C VAL A 78 -22.14 -11.43 8.15
N GLU A 79 -22.66 -11.27 9.36
CA GLU A 79 -22.43 -10.12 10.23
C GLU A 79 -21.29 -10.38 11.21
N LEU A 80 -20.38 -9.43 11.29
CA LEU A 80 -19.09 -9.47 11.98
C LEU A 80 -19.00 -8.27 12.94
N SER A 81 -19.46 -8.45 14.17
CA SER A 81 -19.61 -7.36 15.15
C SER A 81 -18.53 -7.42 16.23
N CYS A 82 -17.74 -6.34 16.34
CA CYS A 82 -16.78 -6.16 17.42
C CYS A 82 -17.47 -5.64 18.68
N THR A 83 -17.09 -6.17 19.84
CA THR A 83 -17.66 -5.77 21.14
C THR A 83 -17.25 -4.35 21.54
N GLY A 84 -16.10 -3.88 21.02
CA GLY A 84 -15.52 -2.59 21.38
C GLY A 84 -14.84 -2.57 22.75
N LYS A 85 -14.61 -3.72 23.38
CA LYS A 85 -14.01 -3.81 24.73
C LYS A 85 -12.48 -3.81 24.73
N VAL A 86 -11.86 -4.38 23.71
CA VAL A 86 -10.40 -4.58 23.61
C VAL A 86 -9.93 -4.39 22.17
N ASP A 87 -8.72 -3.87 22.01
CA ASP A 87 -8.02 -3.82 20.72
C ASP A 87 -7.46 -5.21 20.39
N SER A 88 -7.89 -5.80 19.28
CA SER A 88 -7.43 -7.13 18.87
C SER A 88 -7.66 -7.40 17.38
N GLU A 89 -6.75 -8.17 16.78
CA GLU A 89 -6.98 -8.81 15.49
C GLU A 89 -7.61 -10.18 15.74
N VAL A 90 -8.84 -10.38 15.27
CA VAL A 90 -9.63 -11.60 15.53
C VAL A 90 -9.65 -12.47 14.28
N MET A 91 -9.18 -13.72 14.40
CA MET A 91 -9.28 -14.71 13.32
C MET A 91 -10.62 -15.42 13.37
N ILE A 92 -11.32 -15.37 12.24
CA ILE A 92 -12.62 -16.01 12.04
C ILE A 92 -12.44 -17.11 11.00
N LEU A 93 -12.85 -18.32 11.34
CA LEU A 93 -12.96 -19.43 10.41
C LEU A 93 -14.43 -19.73 10.16
N MET A 94 -14.91 -19.44 8.96
CA MET A 94 -16.21 -19.87 8.48
C MET A 94 -16.04 -21.20 7.74
N GLN A 95 -16.73 -22.23 8.18
CA GLN A 95 -16.65 -23.57 7.60
C GLN A 95 -17.99 -23.93 6.94
N LEU A 96 -17.97 -24.13 5.62
CA LEU A 96 -19.12 -24.55 4.83
C LEU A 96 -18.90 -25.98 4.34
N ASN A 97 -19.71 -26.90 4.85
CA ASN A 97 -19.71 -28.30 4.43
C ASN A 97 -20.82 -28.47 3.38
N LEU A 98 -20.47 -28.99 2.20
CA LEU A 98 -21.38 -29.23 1.09
C LEU A 98 -21.48 -30.74 0.82
N THR A 99 -22.71 -31.25 0.71
CA THR A 99 -22.98 -32.67 0.47
C THR A 99 -23.80 -32.82 -0.81
N VAL A 100 -23.30 -33.63 -1.76
CA VAL A 100 -23.97 -33.90 -3.03
C VAL A 100 -24.58 -35.31 -3.01
N ASN A 101 -25.88 -35.43 -3.33
CA ASN A 101 -26.62 -36.69 -3.51
C ASN A 101 -26.50 -37.72 -2.35
N SER A 102 -26.69 -37.30 -1.09
CA SER A 102 -26.67 -38.20 0.10
C SER A 102 -25.43 -39.10 0.22
N SER A 103 -24.39 -38.84 -0.56
CA SER A 103 -23.10 -39.49 -0.40
C SER A 103 -22.52 -39.05 0.96
N LYS A 104 -21.89 -39.99 1.68
CA LYS A 104 -21.23 -39.67 2.96
C LYS A 104 -20.02 -38.73 2.80
N ASN A 105 -19.64 -38.42 1.57
CA ASN A 105 -18.52 -37.57 1.24
C ASN A 105 -18.99 -36.12 1.17
N PHE A 106 -18.62 -35.35 2.18
CA PHE A 106 -18.87 -33.91 2.22
C PHE A 106 -17.60 -33.15 1.82
N THR A 107 -17.78 -32.10 1.05
CA THR A 107 -16.72 -31.15 0.68
C THR A 107 -16.68 -30.03 1.72
N VAL A 108 -15.52 -29.79 2.34
CA VAL A 108 -15.34 -28.72 3.32
C VAL A 108 -14.68 -27.52 2.70
N LEU A 109 -15.32 -26.36 2.78
CA LEU A 109 -14.77 -25.07 2.38
C LEU A 109 -14.49 -24.24 3.62
N ASN A 110 -13.22 -23.88 3.81
CA ASN A 110 -12.74 -23.12 4.95
C ASN A 110 -12.40 -21.69 4.53
N PHE A 111 -13.22 -20.74 4.95
CA PHE A 111 -13.01 -19.31 4.67
C PHE A 111 -12.40 -18.64 5.90
N LYS A 112 -11.14 -18.25 5.80
CA LYS A 112 -10.43 -17.55 6.87
C LYS A 112 -10.52 -16.04 6.67
N ARG A 113 -10.98 -15.34 7.70
CA ARG A 113 -11.06 -13.88 7.76
C ARG A 113 -10.33 -13.38 8.99
N ARG A 114 -9.77 -12.19 8.90
CA ARG A 114 -9.09 -11.51 10.00
C ARG A 114 -9.76 -10.16 10.22
N LYS A 115 -10.54 -10.03 11.29
CA LYS A 115 -11.27 -8.79 11.62
C LYS A 115 -10.42 -7.93 12.54
N MET A 116 -10.30 -6.65 12.21
CA MET A 116 -9.73 -5.66 13.13
C MET A 116 -10.83 -5.19 14.08
N CYS A 117 -10.65 -5.40 15.38
CA CYS A 117 -11.53 -4.88 16.41
C CYS A 117 -10.76 -3.88 17.28
N TYR A 118 -11.37 -2.71 17.52
CA TYR A 118 -10.78 -1.65 18.34
C TYR A 118 -11.67 -1.35 19.54
N LYS A 119 -11.06 -0.97 20.65
CA LYS A 119 -11.73 -0.51 21.84
C LYS A 119 -12.44 0.82 21.53
N LYS A 120 -13.74 0.89 21.81
CA LYS A 120 -14.48 2.14 21.75
C LYS A 120 -14.18 2.95 23.01
N LEU A 121 -13.73 4.18 22.86
CA LEU A 121 -13.64 5.12 23.97
C LEU A 121 -15.07 5.41 24.43
N GLU A 122 -15.39 5.22 25.70
CA GLU A 122 -16.72 5.53 26.24
C GLU A 122 -16.97 7.03 26.11
N GLU A 123 -17.69 7.44 25.06
CA GLU A 123 -18.38 8.72 25.05
C GLU A 123 -19.51 8.63 26.07
N VAL A 124 -19.38 9.40 27.15
CA VAL A 124 -20.45 9.67 28.12
C VAL A 124 -21.64 10.21 27.34
N LYS A 125 -22.59 9.33 26.99
CA LYS A 125 -23.87 9.72 26.43
C LYS A 125 -24.71 10.32 27.55
N THR A 126 -24.75 11.65 27.64
CA THR A 126 -25.91 12.35 28.20
C THR A 126 -27.09 12.06 27.29
N SER A 127 -27.86 11.02 27.63
CA SER A 127 -29.14 10.69 27.02
C SER A 127 -30.12 11.82 27.31
N ALA A 128 -30.54 12.51 26.25
CA ALA A 128 -31.72 13.35 26.27
C ALA A 128 -32.99 12.50 26.30
N LEU A 129 -34.03 13.09 26.92
CA LEU A 129 -35.44 12.69 26.97
C LEU A 129 -35.86 11.87 28.22
N ASP A 130 -36.43 12.55 29.23
CA ASP A 130 -37.89 12.60 29.35
C ASP A 130 -38.39 13.69 30.33
N LYS A 131 -39.57 14.24 29.98
CA LYS A 131 -40.29 15.32 30.67
C LYS A 131 -41.06 14.78 31.88
N ASN A 132 -41.03 15.48 33.02
CA ASN A 132 -42.19 16.18 33.59
C ASN A 132 -42.00 16.60 35.08
N THR A 133 -42.38 17.85 35.34
CA THR A 133 -43.07 18.33 36.55
C THR A 133 -42.30 18.31 37.88
N SER A 134 -41.76 19.46 38.31
CA SER A 134 -42.48 20.42 39.17
C SER A 134 -41.57 21.55 39.63
N ARG A 135 -42.20 22.70 39.83
CA ARG A 135 -41.65 24.01 40.19
C ARG A 135 -40.98 23.99 41.56
N THR A 136 -39.82 24.63 41.66
CA THR A 136 -39.49 25.50 42.80
C THR A 136 -38.57 26.64 42.35
N ILE A 137 -39.07 27.83 42.61
CA ILE A 137 -38.45 29.15 42.47
C ILE A 137 -37.34 29.28 43.50
N TYR A 138 -36.13 29.69 43.09
CA TYR A 138 -35.19 30.46 43.92
C TYR A 138 -34.32 31.37 43.03
N ASP A 139 -34.10 32.58 43.54
CA ASP A 139 -33.53 33.79 42.93
C ASP A 139 -32.09 33.68 42.36
N PRO A 140 -31.69 34.61 41.46
CA PRO A 140 -30.37 34.63 40.85
C PRO A 140 -29.40 35.44 41.71
N VAL A 141 -28.53 34.76 42.46
CA VAL A 141 -27.37 35.41 43.10
C VAL A 141 -26.11 34.60 42.83
N HIS A 142 -25.26 35.17 41.97
CA HIS A 142 -23.82 34.93 41.84
C HIS A 142 -23.26 33.53 42.15
N ALA A 143 -23.22 32.65 41.13
CA ALA A 143 -22.23 31.58 41.08
C ALA A 143 -21.11 32.00 40.11
N ALA A 144 -19.95 32.34 40.68
CA ALA A 144 -18.73 32.67 39.95
C ALA A 144 -18.33 31.55 38.97
N PRO A 145 -17.75 31.86 37.80
CA PRO A 145 -17.21 30.84 36.92
C PRO A 145 -16.04 30.15 37.62
N THR A 146 -16.06 28.82 37.60
CA THR A 146 -15.00 27.94 38.09
C THR A 146 -13.62 28.44 37.63
N THR A 147 -12.75 28.71 38.62
CA THR A 147 -11.36 29.17 38.46
C THR A 147 -10.54 28.29 37.51
N SER A 148 -10.91 27.02 37.34
CA SER A 148 -10.21 26.05 36.48
C SER A 148 -10.33 26.32 34.97
N THR A 149 -11.49 26.75 34.46
CA THR A 149 -11.65 27.03 33.01
C THR A 149 -10.95 28.32 32.59
N ARG A 150 -11.03 29.37 33.41
CA ARG A 150 -10.30 30.62 33.16
C ARG A 150 -8.78 30.40 33.15
N VAL A 151 -8.26 29.62 34.10
CA VAL A 151 -6.83 29.27 34.16
C VAL A 151 -6.43 28.43 32.95
N PHE A 152 -7.26 27.49 32.50
CA PHE A 152 -7.00 26.73 31.28
C PHE A 152 -6.91 27.64 30.05
N TYR A 153 -7.87 28.55 29.83
CA TYR A 153 -7.81 29.47 28.69
C TYR A 153 -6.63 30.45 28.74
N ILE A 154 -6.26 30.94 29.94
CA ILE A 154 -5.07 31.77 30.11
C ILE A 154 -3.80 30.96 29.77
N SER A 155 -3.70 29.71 30.23
CA SER A 155 -2.54 28.85 29.95
C SER A 155 -2.40 28.53 28.46
N VAL A 156 -3.51 28.25 27.77
CA VAL A 156 -3.53 28.01 26.31
C VAL A 156 -3.15 29.29 25.57
N GLY A 157 -3.67 30.44 25.98
CA GLY A 157 -3.31 31.73 25.38
C GLY A 157 -1.81 32.04 25.49
N VAL A 158 -1.21 31.81 26.66
CA VAL A 158 0.23 32.00 26.87
C VAL A 158 1.05 31.01 26.04
N CYS A 159 0.65 29.73 25.99
CA CYS A 159 1.33 28.74 25.16
C CYS A 159 1.28 29.10 23.66
N CYS A 160 0.13 29.53 23.16
CA CYS A 160 -0.03 29.97 21.77
C CYS A 160 0.84 31.21 21.47
N ALA A 161 0.91 32.17 22.39
CA ALA A 161 1.75 33.37 22.22
C ALA A 161 3.24 33.01 22.17
N VAL A 162 3.71 32.09 23.02
CA VAL A 162 5.11 31.61 23.00
C VAL A 162 5.43 30.88 21.70
N ILE A 163 4.55 29.99 21.24
CA ILE A 163 4.73 29.27 19.97
C ILE A 163 4.80 30.26 18.80
N PHE A 164 3.94 31.29 18.80
CA PHE A 164 3.92 32.30 17.75
C PHE A 164 5.20 33.15 17.74
N LEU A 165 5.71 33.53 18.91
CA LEU A 165 6.99 34.24 19.03
C LEU A 165 8.17 33.39 18.54
N VAL A 166 8.21 32.09 18.88
CA VAL A 166 9.24 31.18 18.38
C VAL A 166 9.16 31.02 16.86
N ALA A 167 7.94 30.91 16.30
CA ALA A 167 7.75 30.84 14.85
C ALA A 167 8.22 32.12 14.14
N ILE A 168 7.95 33.30 14.71
CA ILE A 168 8.46 34.57 14.18
C ILE A 168 9.99 34.62 14.25
N ILE A 169 10.60 34.22 15.37
CA ILE A 169 12.06 34.19 15.50
C ILE A 169 12.66 33.24 14.47
N LEU A 170 12.11 32.04 14.29
CA LEU A 170 12.56 31.09 13.27
C LEU A 170 12.38 31.65 11.85
N ALA A 171 11.28 32.35 11.57
CA ALA A 171 11.05 32.99 10.28
C ALA A 171 12.05 34.13 10.02
N VAL A 172 12.34 34.96 11.03
CA VAL A 172 13.34 36.04 10.93
C VAL A 172 14.75 35.47 10.80
N LEU A 173 15.09 34.42 11.55
CA LEU A 173 16.37 33.71 11.40
C LEU A 173 16.48 33.04 10.04
N HIS A 174 15.40 32.45 9.51
CA HIS A 174 15.37 31.88 8.17
C HIS A 174 15.52 32.97 7.10
N LEU A 175 14.83 34.10 7.22
CA LEU A 175 14.96 35.24 6.31
C LEU A 175 16.36 35.88 6.38
N HIS A 176 16.94 36.00 7.57
CA HIS A 176 18.30 36.50 7.75
C HIS A 176 19.35 35.48 7.29
N SER A 177 19.08 34.19 7.42
CA SER A 177 19.90 33.11 6.88
C SER A 177 19.85 33.11 5.36
N MET A 178 18.67 33.24 4.74
CA MET A 178 18.53 33.35 3.29
C MET A 178 19.21 34.61 2.76
N LYS A 179 19.11 35.73 3.48
CA LYS A 179 19.79 36.99 3.13
C LYS A 179 21.32 36.94 3.35
N ARG A 180 21.83 36.01 4.17
CA ARG A 180 23.27 35.71 4.26
C ARG A 180 23.74 34.72 3.20
N ILE A 181 22.89 33.77 2.80
CA ILE A 181 23.20 32.81 1.72
C ILE A 181 23.34 33.53 0.37
N GLU A 182 22.55 34.59 0.10
CA GLU A 182 22.66 35.36 -1.14
C GLU A 182 23.96 36.20 -1.27
N LEU A 183 24.68 36.45 -0.17
CA LEU A 183 25.98 37.14 -0.18
C LEU A 183 27.19 36.18 -0.14
N ASP A 184 26.99 34.92 0.24
CA ASP A 184 28.08 33.92 0.42
C ASP A 184 28.10 32.82 -0.67
N ASP A 185 27.09 32.74 -1.55
CA ASP A 185 26.95 31.70 -2.59
C ASP A 185 27.87 31.86 -3.83
N SER A 186 28.99 32.57 -3.71
CA SER A 186 30.08 32.43 -4.69
C SER A 186 31.06 31.31 -4.36
N ILE A 187 30.95 30.64 -3.20
CA ILE A 187 31.87 29.54 -2.85
C ILE A 187 31.13 28.41 -2.11
N SER A 188 31.23 27.21 -2.70
CA SER A 188 30.99 25.86 -2.12
C SER A 188 29.55 25.37 -1.88
N ALA A 189 29.06 24.56 -2.82
CA ALA A 189 27.85 23.75 -2.69
C ALA A 189 28.07 22.49 -1.83
N SER A 190 27.38 22.40 -0.68
CA SER A 190 26.97 21.12 -0.06
C SER A 190 25.96 21.33 1.08
N SER A 191 24.69 20.94 0.89
CA SER A 191 23.75 20.59 1.99
C SER A 191 22.52 19.88 1.39
N SER A 192 22.43 18.55 1.48
CA SER A 192 21.79 17.78 2.56
C SER A 192 20.26 17.78 2.50
N SER A 193 19.76 16.59 2.20
CA SER A 193 18.39 16.11 2.03
C SER A 193 17.52 16.13 3.29
N GLN A 194 16.28 16.60 3.14
CA GLN A 194 15.14 16.22 4.00
C GLN A 194 13.98 15.78 3.12
N GLY A 195 13.44 14.60 3.39
CA GLY A 195 12.28 14.04 2.68
C GLY A 195 12.24 12.53 2.62
N LEU A 196 12.54 11.83 3.71
CA LEU A 196 12.44 10.38 3.81
C LEU A 196 11.34 9.99 4.79
N SER A 197 10.09 9.96 4.33
CA SER A 197 9.00 9.32 5.07
C SER A 197 7.78 9.06 4.20
N GLN A 198 7.90 8.29 3.11
CA GLN A 198 6.77 7.56 2.50
C GLN A 198 7.26 6.30 1.74
N PRO A 199 6.84 5.07 2.10
CA PRO A 199 7.12 3.87 1.31
C PRO A 199 6.31 3.88 0.01
N SER A 200 6.94 4.25 -1.10
CA SER A 200 6.34 4.21 -2.44
C SER A 200 6.22 2.77 -2.94
N THR A 201 5.04 2.17 -2.81
CA THR A 201 4.68 0.83 -3.33
C THR A 201 4.58 0.73 -4.86
N GLN A 202 5.10 1.71 -5.60
CA GLN A 202 5.24 1.62 -7.07
C GLN A 202 6.63 1.19 -7.55
N THR A 203 7.61 1.06 -6.65
CA THR A 203 9.02 0.78 -6.99
C THR A 203 9.32 -0.57 -7.68
N THR A 204 8.32 -1.42 -7.94
CA THR A 204 8.55 -2.73 -8.59
C THR A 204 7.55 -3.10 -9.69
N GLN A 205 6.73 -2.16 -10.19
CA GLN A 205 5.69 -2.51 -11.18
C GLN A 205 6.21 -2.79 -12.60
N TYR A 206 7.46 -2.44 -12.91
CA TYR A 206 8.04 -2.59 -14.26
C TYR A 206 8.36 -4.03 -14.65
N LEU A 207 8.43 -4.95 -13.68
CA LEU A 207 8.92 -6.33 -13.84
C LEU A 207 7.88 -7.39 -13.45
N ARG A 208 6.61 -7.15 -13.80
CA ARG A 208 5.58 -8.21 -13.78
C ARG A 208 5.73 -9.07 -15.04
N ALA A 209 5.79 -10.38 -14.85
CA ALA A 209 5.87 -11.36 -15.92
C ALA A 209 4.50 -11.95 -16.29
N ASP A 210 3.42 -11.63 -15.58
CA ASP A 210 2.13 -12.28 -15.79
C ASP A 210 1.00 -11.24 -15.77
N THR A 211 0.41 -10.95 -16.94
CA THR A 211 -1.05 -10.85 -17.24
C THR A 211 -1.32 -10.11 -18.57
N PRO A 212 -2.43 -10.43 -19.28
CA PRO A 212 -2.74 -9.90 -20.60
C PRO A 212 -3.23 -8.45 -20.55
N ASN A 213 -2.96 -7.72 -21.64
CA ASN A 213 -3.38 -6.36 -21.93
C ASN A 213 -4.87 -6.09 -21.61
N ASN A 214 -5.14 -5.07 -20.80
CA ASN A 214 -6.21 -4.13 -21.11
C ASN A 214 -5.94 -2.78 -20.44
N ALA A 215 -5.64 -1.77 -21.25
CA ALA A 215 -5.56 -0.38 -20.80
C ALA A 215 -6.98 0.19 -20.77
N THR A 216 -7.57 0.30 -19.59
CA THR A 216 -8.79 1.12 -19.39
C THR A 216 -8.55 2.18 -18.31
N PRO A 217 -9.05 3.42 -18.50
CA PRO A 217 -8.81 4.53 -17.59
C PRO A 217 -9.60 4.34 -16.29
N ILE A 218 -8.88 4.27 -15.16
CA ILE A 218 -9.44 3.95 -13.86
C ILE A 218 -10.16 5.18 -13.27
N THR A 219 -11.49 5.19 -13.35
CA THR A 219 -12.35 6.00 -12.50
C THR A 219 -12.35 5.44 -11.08
N SER A 220 -12.31 6.35 -10.12
CA SER A 220 -12.06 6.10 -8.69
C SER A 220 -13.25 5.51 -7.93
N SER A 221 -13.05 4.48 -7.10
CA SER A 221 -13.60 4.43 -5.73
C SER A 221 -13.00 3.31 -4.85
N SER A 222 -12.89 3.58 -3.54
CA SER A 222 -12.67 2.68 -2.39
C SER A 222 -11.24 2.25 -2.00
N GLY A 223 -10.74 2.83 -0.90
CA GLY A 223 -10.49 2.12 0.37
C GLY A 223 -9.30 1.16 0.50
N TYR A 224 -8.08 1.69 0.48
CA TYR A 224 -6.92 1.27 1.29
C TYR A 224 -6.27 2.57 1.80
N PRO A 225 -5.50 2.61 2.91
CA PRO A 225 -4.53 3.67 3.11
C PRO A 225 -3.40 3.42 2.10
N THR A 226 -3.69 3.59 0.82
CA THR A 226 -2.67 4.03 -0.10
C THR A 226 -2.22 5.35 0.48
N LEU A 227 -0.91 5.49 0.73
CA LEU A 227 -0.30 6.81 0.72
C LEU A 227 -0.96 7.54 -0.45
N ARG A 228 -1.76 8.55 -0.14
CA ARG A 228 -2.17 9.53 -1.14
C ARG A 228 -0.84 10.19 -1.51
N ILE A 229 -0.10 9.53 -2.40
CA ILE A 229 0.74 10.24 -3.35
C ILE A 229 -0.27 11.20 -3.96
N GLU A 230 -0.06 12.49 -3.75
CA GLU A 230 -0.79 13.51 -4.45
C GLU A 230 -0.94 13.04 -5.89
N LYS A 231 -2.18 12.79 -6.30
CA LYS A 231 -2.51 12.41 -7.68
C LYS A 231 -2.12 13.51 -8.69
N ASN A 232 -1.53 14.60 -8.19
CA ASN A 232 -0.99 15.75 -8.91
C ASN A 232 0.46 15.59 -9.38
N ASP A 233 1.29 14.72 -8.79
CA ASP A 233 2.74 14.77 -9.11
C ASP A 233 3.12 14.11 -10.43
N LEU A 234 2.33 13.15 -10.93
CA LEU A 234 2.68 12.44 -12.18
C LEU A 234 1.86 12.87 -13.39
N ARG A 235 0.76 13.62 -13.18
CA ARG A 235 0.00 14.24 -14.28
C ARG A 235 0.51 15.62 -14.68
N SER A 236 1.37 16.23 -13.86
CA SER A 236 1.96 17.55 -14.11
C SER A 236 3.35 17.49 -14.72
N VAL A 237 4.12 16.40 -14.48
CA VAL A 237 5.50 16.29 -14.96
C VAL A 237 5.54 15.87 -16.42
N THR A 238 6.06 16.75 -17.26
CA THR A 238 6.31 16.50 -18.69
C THR A 238 7.60 15.70 -18.89
N LEU A 239 7.74 15.05 -20.05
CA LEU A 239 8.97 14.34 -20.41
C LEU A 239 10.19 15.27 -20.41
N LEU A 240 10.00 16.52 -20.85
CA LEU A 240 11.06 17.53 -20.91
C LEU A 240 11.58 17.87 -19.51
N GLU A 241 10.68 18.09 -18.55
CA GLU A 241 11.03 18.35 -17.15
C GLU A 241 11.75 17.14 -16.51
N ALA A 242 11.30 15.93 -16.83
CA ALA A 242 11.95 14.71 -16.34
C ALA A 242 13.37 14.55 -16.91
N LYS A 243 13.58 14.83 -18.21
CA LYS A 243 14.90 14.83 -18.84
C LYS A 243 15.81 15.91 -18.24
N ALA A 244 15.30 17.11 -17.98
CA ALA A 244 16.07 18.21 -17.40
C ALA A 244 16.65 17.84 -16.02
N LYS A 245 15.89 17.11 -15.19
CA LYS A 245 16.29 16.70 -13.84
C LYS A 245 17.42 15.65 -13.79
N VAL A 246 17.69 14.95 -14.89
CA VAL A 246 18.76 13.93 -14.99
C VAL A 246 19.88 14.33 -15.95
N LYS A 247 19.85 15.57 -16.44
CA LYS A 247 20.79 16.07 -17.46
C LYS A 247 22.24 16.11 -16.96
N ASP A 248 22.44 16.30 -15.67
CA ASP A 248 23.76 16.39 -15.03
C ASP A 248 24.51 15.06 -14.98
N ILE A 249 23.79 13.94 -15.05
CA ILE A 249 24.36 12.58 -15.14
C ILE A 249 24.14 11.97 -16.53
N ALA A 250 23.82 12.80 -17.52
CA ALA A 250 23.58 12.36 -18.88
C ALA A 250 24.89 11.98 -19.57
N ILE A 251 24.88 10.85 -20.27
CA ILE A 251 25.98 10.37 -21.11
C ILE A 251 25.52 10.13 -22.54
N SER A 252 26.47 10.14 -23.48
CA SER A 252 26.17 9.80 -24.87
C SER A 252 25.85 8.31 -25.03
N ARG A 253 24.96 8.01 -25.96
CA ARG A 253 24.56 6.66 -26.38
C ARG A 253 25.75 5.81 -26.78
N GLU A 254 26.77 6.39 -27.40
CA GLU A 254 27.96 5.70 -27.90
C GLU A 254 28.77 5.03 -26.79
N ARG A 255 28.69 5.56 -25.56
CA ARG A 255 29.41 5.04 -24.39
C ARG A 255 28.77 3.79 -23.78
N ILE A 256 27.61 3.36 -24.28
CA ILE A 256 26.85 2.24 -23.73
C ILE A 256 26.67 1.17 -24.80
N THR A 257 27.10 -0.06 -24.49
CA THR A 257 26.78 -1.23 -25.31
C THR A 257 25.79 -2.11 -24.57
N LEU A 258 24.62 -2.37 -25.17
CA LEU A 258 23.65 -3.33 -24.64
C LEU A 258 24.04 -4.75 -25.09
N LYS A 259 24.10 -5.69 -24.14
CA LYS A 259 24.29 -7.13 -24.38
C LYS A 259 22.96 -7.86 -24.16
N ASP A 260 22.98 -8.97 -23.41
CA ASP A 260 21.84 -9.83 -23.17
C ASP A 260 20.77 -9.17 -22.30
N VAL A 261 19.50 -9.54 -22.54
CA VAL A 261 18.39 -9.20 -21.66
C VAL A 261 18.47 -10.07 -20.41
N LEU A 262 18.76 -9.46 -19.26
CA LEU A 262 18.81 -10.16 -17.97
C LEU A 262 17.41 -10.29 -17.36
N GLN A 263 16.57 -9.28 -17.54
CA GLN A 263 15.21 -9.30 -17.03
C GLN A 263 14.27 -8.55 -17.95
N GLU A 264 13.10 -9.11 -18.19
CA GLU A 264 12.02 -8.46 -18.91
C GLU A 264 10.76 -8.40 -18.04
N GLY A 265 10.04 -7.30 -18.14
CA GLY A 265 8.76 -7.11 -17.48
C GLY A 265 7.70 -6.58 -18.42
N THR A 266 6.57 -6.13 -17.87
CA THR A 266 5.48 -5.57 -18.66
C THR A 266 5.90 -4.30 -19.41
N PHE A 267 6.62 -3.40 -18.75
CA PHE A 267 6.86 -2.04 -19.26
C PHE A 267 8.32 -1.74 -19.60
N GLY A 268 9.25 -2.61 -19.23
CA GLY A 268 10.67 -2.39 -19.47
C GLY A 268 11.51 -3.66 -19.47
N ARG A 269 12.77 -3.47 -19.82
CA ARG A 269 13.82 -4.49 -19.87
C ARG A 269 15.04 -4.01 -19.09
N ILE A 270 15.75 -4.95 -18.50
CA ILE A 270 17.07 -4.75 -17.90
C ILE A 270 18.04 -5.58 -18.74
N PHE A 271 18.99 -4.88 -19.35
CA PHE A 271 20.08 -5.48 -20.10
C PHE A 271 21.32 -5.57 -19.23
N HIS A 272 22.15 -6.57 -19.50
CA HIS A 272 23.56 -6.49 -19.19
C HIS A 272 24.17 -5.48 -20.17
N GLY A 273 24.91 -4.51 -19.67
CA GLY A 273 25.53 -3.49 -20.51
C GLY A 273 27.00 -3.33 -20.19
N ILE A 274 27.74 -2.79 -21.16
CA ILE A 274 29.08 -2.26 -20.97
C ILE A 274 28.99 -0.74 -21.03
N LEU A 275 29.56 -0.09 -20.03
CA LEU A 275 29.76 1.35 -19.98
C LEU A 275 31.25 1.65 -20.19
N VAL A 276 31.56 2.46 -21.19
CA VAL A 276 32.92 2.96 -21.44
C VAL A 276 33.20 4.15 -20.52
N ASP A 277 34.36 4.15 -19.86
CA ASP A 277 34.80 5.24 -18.98
C ASP A 277 34.98 6.54 -19.78
N GLU A 278 34.75 7.67 -19.12
CA GLU A 278 34.79 8.97 -19.78
C GLU A 278 36.22 9.41 -20.08
N LYS A 279 37.14 9.07 -19.19
CA LYS A 279 38.53 9.52 -19.27
C LYS A 279 39.40 8.58 -20.07
N ASP A 280 39.00 7.31 -20.14
CA ASP A 280 39.75 6.26 -20.83
C ASP A 280 38.81 5.34 -21.62
N PRO A 281 38.74 5.52 -22.95
CA PRO A 281 37.92 4.68 -23.82
C PRO A 281 38.26 3.19 -23.78
N ASN A 282 39.47 2.82 -23.36
CA ASN A 282 39.88 1.42 -23.24
C ASN A 282 39.39 0.77 -21.94
N LYS A 283 38.82 1.55 -21.03
CA LYS A 283 38.34 1.06 -19.73
C LYS A 283 36.83 0.86 -19.75
N GLU A 284 36.43 -0.40 -19.70
CA GLU A 284 35.04 -0.81 -19.71
C GLU A 284 34.56 -1.25 -18.31
N LYS A 285 33.32 -0.91 -17.98
CA LYS A 285 32.64 -1.34 -16.74
C LYS A 285 31.35 -2.05 -17.06
N GLN A 286 31.09 -3.15 -16.36
CA GLN A 286 29.81 -3.85 -16.46
C GLN A 286 28.72 -3.04 -15.74
N ALA A 287 27.55 -2.94 -16.37
CA ALA A 287 26.42 -2.20 -15.84
C ALA A 287 25.10 -2.94 -16.07
N PHE A 288 24.11 -2.66 -15.23
CA PHE A 288 22.72 -2.90 -15.57
C PHE A 288 22.21 -1.70 -16.36
N VAL A 289 21.57 -1.96 -17.50
CA VAL A 289 20.92 -0.93 -18.30
C VAL A 289 19.43 -1.17 -18.31
N LYS A 290 18.69 -0.36 -17.55
CA LYS A 290 17.23 -0.35 -17.56
C LYS A 290 16.77 0.52 -18.72
N THR A 291 15.78 0.05 -19.48
CA THR A 291 15.11 0.82 -20.53
C THR A 291 13.66 0.35 -20.72
N VAL A 292 12.85 1.11 -21.46
CA VAL A 292 11.47 0.75 -21.80
C VAL A 292 11.40 -0.11 -23.07
N LYS A 293 10.27 -0.78 -23.32
CA LYS A 293 10.06 -1.55 -24.54
C LYS A 293 9.82 -0.68 -25.78
N ASP A 294 9.88 -1.29 -26.96
CA ASP A 294 9.61 -0.64 -28.26
C ASP A 294 8.25 0.04 -28.36
N GLN A 295 7.22 -0.56 -27.76
CA GLN A 295 5.85 -0.06 -27.79
C GLN A 295 5.50 0.80 -26.57
N ALA A 296 6.50 1.35 -25.86
CA ALA A 296 6.23 2.12 -24.64
C ALA A 296 5.61 3.48 -24.96
N SER A 297 4.56 3.85 -24.21
CA SER A 297 3.95 5.18 -24.33
C SER A 297 4.81 6.25 -23.68
N GLU A 298 4.66 7.50 -24.10
CA GLU A 298 5.38 8.64 -23.51
C GLU A 298 5.20 8.72 -21.98
N ILE A 299 3.99 8.42 -21.49
CA ILE A 299 3.69 8.35 -20.06
C ILE A 299 4.61 7.34 -19.35
N GLN A 300 4.86 6.19 -19.96
CA GLN A 300 5.74 5.16 -19.38
C GLN A 300 7.21 5.60 -19.39
N VAL A 301 7.65 6.30 -20.44
CA VAL A 301 8.97 6.91 -20.53
C VAL A 301 9.17 7.95 -19.42
N THR A 302 8.22 8.88 -19.29
CA THR A 302 8.23 9.93 -18.27
C THR A 302 8.20 9.35 -16.87
N MET A 303 7.40 8.31 -16.64
CA MET A 303 7.34 7.62 -15.35
C MET A 303 8.68 6.99 -15.00
N MET A 304 9.34 6.31 -15.94
CA MET A 304 10.67 5.73 -15.72
C MET A 304 11.73 6.78 -15.36
N LEU A 305 11.78 7.90 -16.08
CA LEU A 305 12.71 8.99 -15.78
C LEU A 305 12.40 9.67 -14.44
N THR A 306 11.12 9.90 -14.15
CA THR A 306 10.65 10.48 -12.88
C THR A 306 11.02 9.58 -11.69
N GLU A 307 10.88 8.26 -11.82
CA GLU A 307 11.36 7.34 -10.79
C GLU A 307 12.87 7.36 -10.63
N SER A 308 13.60 7.47 -11.74
CA SER A 308 15.06 7.56 -11.72
C SER A 308 15.51 8.82 -10.99
N CYS A 309 14.80 9.94 -11.14
CA CYS A 309 15.04 11.16 -10.37
C CYS A 309 14.94 10.94 -8.86
N LYS A 310 14.05 10.04 -8.40
CA LYS A 310 13.88 9.75 -6.96
C LYS A 310 15.01 8.94 -6.37
N LEU A 311 15.72 8.15 -7.19
CA LEU A 311 16.87 7.35 -6.78
C LEU A 311 18.19 8.09 -7.00
N ARG A 312 18.19 9.20 -7.75
CA ARG A 312 19.35 10.05 -7.96
C ARG A 312 19.82 10.65 -6.64
N GLY A 313 21.12 10.58 -6.37
CA GLY A 313 21.74 11.08 -5.14
C GLY A 313 21.53 10.21 -3.89
N LEU A 314 20.72 9.15 -4.00
CA LEU A 314 20.48 8.21 -2.90
C LEU A 314 21.68 7.27 -2.75
N HIS A 315 22.36 7.34 -1.61
CA HIS A 315 23.48 6.47 -1.27
C HIS A 315 23.12 5.63 -0.05
N HIS A 316 22.95 4.32 -0.25
CA HIS A 316 22.68 3.38 0.83
C HIS A 316 23.33 2.03 0.54
N ARG A 317 23.88 1.38 1.56
CA ARG A 317 24.63 0.11 1.42
C ARG A 317 23.88 -0.99 0.67
N ASN A 318 22.56 -1.03 0.80
CA ASN A 318 21.70 -2.07 0.22
C ASN A 318 20.93 -1.60 -1.03
N LEU A 319 21.25 -0.44 -1.59
CA LEU A 319 20.59 0.09 -2.80
C LEU A 319 21.64 0.41 -3.86
N LEU A 320 21.34 0.02 -5.10
CA LEU A 320 22.16 0.38 -6.23
C LEU A 320 21.96 1.86 -6.58
N PRO A 321 23.02 2.69 -6.56
CA PRO A 321 22.91 4.05 -7.03
C PRO A 321 22.73 4.05 -8.54
N ILE A 322 22.01 5.06 -9.04
CA ILE A 322 22.04 5.38 -10.47
C ILE A 322 23.37 6.07 -10.75
N THR A 323 24.15 5.52 -11.66
CA THR A 323 25.41 6.16 -12.08
C THR A 323 25.13 7.18 -13.16
N HIS A 324 24.52 6.75 -14.27
CA HIS A 324 24.36 7.57 -15.48
C HIS A 324 22.98 7.36 -16.10
N VAL A 325 22.58 8.28 -16.99
CA VAL A 325 21.38 8.14 -17.84
C VAL A 325 21.75 8.51 -19.28
N CYS A 326 21.18 7.85 -20.28
CA CYS A 326 21.22 8.30 -21.67
C CYS A 326 19.81 8.76 -22.06
N ILE A 327 19.70 10.00 -22.54
CA ILE A 327 18.42 10.68 -22.85
C ILE A 327 18.42 11.33 -24.26
N GLU A 328 19.30 10.88 -25.15
CA GLU A 328 19.44 11.38 -26.52
C GLU A 328 18.09 11.37 -27.28
N GLU A 329 17.94 12.30 -28.23
CA GLU A 329 16.74 12.40 -29.05
C GLU A 329 16.67 11.25 -30.07
N GLY A 330 15.47 10.72 -30.30
CA GLY A 330 15.25 9.57 -31.19
C GLY A 330 15.48 8.20 -30.54
N GLU A 331 16.24 8.15 -29.44
CA GLU A 331 16.49 6.92 -28.67
C GLU A 331 15.64 6.85 -27.40
N LYS A 332 15.40 5.63 -26.91
CA LYS A 332 14.73 5.45 -25.63
C LYS A 332 15.67 5.75 -24.48
N PRO A 333 15.15 6.33 -23.38
CA PRO A 333 15.98 6.55 -22.21
C PRO A 333 16.54 5.26 -21.65
N MET A 334 17.80 5.32 -21.25
CA MET A 334 18.53 4.24 -20.59
C MET A 334 19.02 4.72 -19.24
N VAL A 335 18.77 3.95 -18.20
CA VAL A 335 19.22 4.25 -16.82
C VAL A 335 20.24 3.20 -16.44
N ILE A 336 21.43 3.66 -16.06
CA ILE A 336 22.62 2.85 -15.87
C ILE A 336 22.88 2.71 -14.38
N LEU A 337 23.03 1.45 -13.93
CA LEU A 337 23.35 1.11 -12.55
C LEU A 337 24.57 0.18 -12.52
N PRO A 338 25.36 0.16 -11.43
CA PRO A 338 26.46 -0.79 -11.28
C PRO A 338 25.97 -2.23 -11.38
N TYR A 339 26.69 -3.05 -12.15
CA TYR A 339 26.39 -4.48 -12.23
C TYR A 339 26.73 -5.18 -10.91
N MET A 340 25.87 -6.10 -10.48
CA MET A 340 26.10 -7.00 -9.35
C MET A 340 25.72 -8.43 -9.73
N ASN A 341 26.55 -9.39 -9.37
CA ASN A 341 26.36 -10.81 -9.66
C ASN A 341 25.57 -11.56 -8.58
N TRP A 342 24.79 -10.87 -7.75
CA TRP A 342 24.12 -11.44 -6.56
C TRP A 342 22.72 -12.02 -6.87
N GLY A 343 22.35 -12.07 -8.15
CA GLY A 343 21.07 -12.59 -8.61
C GLY A 343 19.89 -11.66 -8.30
N ASN A 344 18.67 -12.16 -8.51
CA ASN A 344 17.44 -11.39 -8.34
C ASN A 344 16.74 -11.77 -7.02
N LEU A 345 16.65 -10.82 -6.09
CA LEU A 345 16.04 -11.03 -4.77
C LEU A 345 14.60 -11.56 -4.85
N LYS A 346 13.80 -11.09 -5.81
CA LYS A 346 12.41 -11.57 -5.97
C LYS A 346 12.37 -13.04 -6.42
N LEU A 347 13.26 -13.44 -7.33
CA LEU A 347 13.38 -14.84 -7.74
C LEU A 347 13.86 -15.72 -6.58
N PHE A 348 14.85 -15.24 -5.82
CA PHE A 348 15.34 -15.90 -4.61
C PHE A 348 14.23 -16.09 -3.58
N LEU A 349 13.47 -15.03 -3.24
CA LEU A 349 12.36 -15.12 -2.28
C LEU A 349 11.22 -16.03 -2.77
N ARG A 350 10.96 -16.08 -4.10
CA ARG A 350 10.00 -17.04 -4.68
C ARG A 350 10.49 -18.48 -4.50
N GLN A 351 11.76 -18.74 -4.77
CA GLN A 351 12.36 -20.06 -4.56
C GLN A 351 12.33 -20.44 -3.08
N CYS A 352 12.63 -19.51 -2.17
CA CYS A 352 12.53 -19.75 -0.74
C CYS A 352 11.13 -20.16 -0.29
N LYS A 353 10.07 -19.48 -0.77
CA LYS A 353 8.69 -19.88 -0.47
C LYS A 353 8.35 -21.29 -0.97
N LEU A 354 8.88 -21.70 -2.11
CA LEU A 354 8.68 -23.05 -2.65
C LEU A 354 9.44 -24.11 -1.83
N VAL A 355 10.65 -23.77 -1.36
CA VAL A 355 11.46 -24.66 -0.51
C VAL A 355 10.84 -24.81 0.88
N GLU A 356 10.34 -23.73 1.49
CA GLU A 356 9.63 -23.79 2.78
C GLU A 356 8.35 -24.63 2.71
N ALA A 357 7.63 -24.58 1.58
CA ALA A 357 6.45 -25.41 1.36
C ALA A 357 6.78 -26.90 1.24
N ASN A 358 7.97 -27.24 0.73
CA ASN A 358 8.40 -28.61 0.49
C ASN A 358 9.24 -29.20 1.65
N ASN A 359 9.87 -28.38 2.49
CA ASN A 359 10.69 -28.88 3.60
C ASN A 359 10.86 -27.84 4.73
N PRO A 360 10.05 -27.88 5.81
CA PRO A 360 10.00 -26.84 6.85
C PRO A 360 11.25 -26.74 7.74
N GLN A 361 12.23 -27.64 7.57
CA GLN A 361 13.50 -27.68 8.32
C GLN A 361 14.64 -26.88 7.67
N VAL A 362 14.47 -26.40 6.43
CA VAL A 362 15.52 -25.67 5.69
C VAL A 362 15.34 -24.16 5.87
N ARG A 363 15.78 -23.65 7.02
CA ARG A 363 15.63 -22.24 7.46
C ARG A 363 16.94 -21.46 7.63
N LYS A 364 18.03 -21.92 7.02
CA LYS A 364 19.36 -21.33 7.28
C LYS A 364 19.86 -20.39 6.19
N ILE A 365 19.15 -20.26 5.08
CA ILE A 365 19.54 -19.36 3.96
C ILE A 365 18.29 -18.68 3.36
N CYS A 366 17.18 -19.40 3.30
CA CYS A 366 15.85 -18.85 3.49
C CYS A 366 15.60 -18.75 5.01
#